data_AF-A0AA96W1G9-F1
#
_entry.id   AF-A0AA96W1G9-F1
#
_cell.length_a   1.000
_cell.length_b   1.000
_cell.length_c   1.000
_cell.angle_alpha   90.00
_cell.angle_beta   90.00
_cell.angle_gamma   90.00
#
_symmetry.space_group_name_H-M   'P 1'
#
loop_
_entity.id
_entity.type
_entity.pdbx_description
1 polymer ?
#
loop_
_entity_poly.entity_id
_entity_poly.type
_entity_poly.pdbx_seq_one_letter_code
_entity_poly.pdbx_strand_id
1 'polypeptide(L)'
;MGVRPGELWSRFDWATGSCFRCEQTNVPVPEVGEIAMAGTAFPLCACQRCVFRLEQLHWTMSERATRLRNAPAPGQPRPLCQWPTKAPLNRPPAHVA
;
A
#
# COMPACT_ATOMS: atom_id res chain seq x y z
N MET A 1 -3.54 13.71 1.24
CA MET A 1 -2.29 14.43 0.87
C MET A 1 -1.24 14.01 1.90
N GLY A 2 -0.10 13.46 1.46
CA GLY A 2 0.89 12.86 2.37
C GLY A 2 1.58 13.87 3.29
N VAL A 3 2.03 13.42 4.46
CA VAL A 3 2.76 14.23 5.47
C VAL A 3 4.07 14.76 4.87
N ARG A 4 4.42 16.02 5.17
CA ARG A 4 5.71 16.60 4.74
C ARG A 4 6.87 15.92 5.48
N PRO A 5 8.01 15.62 4.82
CA PRO A 5 9.12 14.90 5.46
C PRO A 5 9.61 15.54 6.77
N GLY A 6 9.74 16.88 6.81
CA GLY A 6 10.19 17.57 8.02
C GLY A 6 9.23 17.40 9.19
N GLU A 7 7.93 17.48 8.96
CA GLU A 7 6.91 17.26 9.99
C GLU A 7 6.90 15.81 10.49
N LEU A 8 7.13 14.85 9.60
CA LEU A 8 7.26 13.45 9.97
C LEU A 8 8.47 13.24 10.89
N TRP A 9 9.62 13.84 10.57
CA TRP A 9 10.83 13.65 11.37
C TRP A 9 10.72 14.25 12.77
N SER A 10 10.01 15.36 12.93
CA SER A 10 9.79 16.00 14.24
C SER A 10 8.94 15.18 15.21
N ARG A 11 8.32 14.08 14.76
CA ARG A 11 7.48 13.21 15.61
C ARG A 11 8.26 12.16 16.38
N PHE A 12 9.56 12.04 16.14
CA PHE A 12 10.37 10.95 16.64
C PHE A 12 11.62 11.45 17.37
N ASP A 13 12.04 10.65 18.34
CA ASP A 13 13.35 10.78 18.98
C ASP A 13 14.39 9.96 18.19
N TRP A 14 15.39 10.65 17.65
CA TRP A 14 16.40 10.05 16.78
C TRP A 14 17.66 9.70 17.58
N ALA A 15 18.12 8.46 17.43
CA ALA A 15 19.39 7.99 17.96
C ALA A 15 20.26 7.41 16.85
N THR A 16 21.57 7.33 17.07
CA THR A 16 22.46 6.62 16.13
C THR A 16 22.28 5.11 16.32
N GLY A 17 22.02 4.40 15.23
CA GLY A 17 21.84 2.95 15.30
C GLY A 17 21.79 2.29 13.93
N SER A 18 21.10 1.15 13.87
CA SER A 18 20.97 0.32 12.68
C SER A 18 19.53 0.32 12.19
N CYS A 19 19.36 0.50 10.87
CA CYS A 19 18.05 0.45 10.24
C CYS A 19 17.64 -1.00 9.96
N PHE A 20 16.56 -1.48 10.57
CA PHE A 20 16.09 -2.86 10.37
C PHE A 20 15.71 -3.17 8.92
N ARG A 21 15.34 -2.14 8.14
CA ARG A 21 14.78 -2.32 6.79
C ARG A 21 15.82 -2.32 5.67
N CYS A 22 16.87 -1.52 5.80
CA CYS A 22 17.90 -1.39 4.76
C CYS A 22 19.31 -1.72 5.26
N GLU A 23 19.43 -2.23 6.49
CA GLU A 23 20.64 -2.76 7.10
C GLU A 23 21.80 -1.75 7.24
N GLN A 24 21.55 -0.46 6.97
CA GLN A 24 22.52 0.59 7.19
C GLN A 24 22.76 0.77 8.68
N THR A 25 24.03 0.85 9.06
CA THR A 25 24.50 1.08 10.42
C THR A 25 25.05 2.51 10.57
N ASN A 26 25.17 2.99 11.81
CA ASN A 26 25.64 4.34 12.12
C ASN A 26 24.82 5.45 11.45
N VAL A 27 23.50 5.24 11.33
CA VAL A 27 22.57 6.22 10.79
C VAL A 27 21.57 6.67 11.85
N PRO A 28 21.00 7.88 11.75
CA PRO A 28 19.91 8.31 12.62
C PRO A 28 18.69 7.41 12.40
N VAL A 29 18.24 6.77 13.47
CA VAL A 29 17.07 5.89 13.52
C VAL A 29 16.22 6.24 14.75
N PRO A 30 14.89 6.34 14.63
CA PRO A 30 13.98 6.32 15.76
C PRO A 30 13.38 4.93 15.92
N GLU A 31 12.79 4.68 17.08
CA GLU A 31 11.90 3.54 17.27
C GLU A 31 10.59 3.79 16.49
N VAL A 32 10.20 2.85 15.63
CA VAL A 32 8.97 2.93 14.84
C VAL A 32 7.92 1.90 15.26
N GLY A 33 8.25 1.07 16.24
CA GLY A 33 7.40 0.01 16.76
C GLY A 33 8.24 -1.09 17.40
N GLU A 34 7.59 -2.21 17.71
CA GLU A 34 8.22 -3.35 18.36
C GLU A 34 7.80 -4.66 17.69
N ILE A 35 8.64 -5.69 17.83
CA ILE A 35 8.32 -7.07 17.46
C ILE A 35 8.54 -7.98 18.67
N ALA A 36 7.57 -8.85 18.95
CA ALA A 36 7.69 -9.84 20.02
C ALA A 36 8.19 -11.17 19.47
N MET A 37 9.22 -11.74 20.11
CA MET A 37 9.74 -13.07 19.82
C MET A 37 10.00 -13.82 21.13
N ALA A 38 9.45 -15.02 21.27
CA ALA A 38 9.56 -15.85 22.48
C ALA A 38 9.24 -15.09 23.79
N GLY A 39 8.22 -14.24 23.76
CA GLY A 39 7.81 -13.43 24.93
C GLY A 39 8.68 -12.20 25.20
N THR A 40 9.69 -11.92 24.36
CA THR A 40 10.57 -10.75 24.49
C THR A 40 10.24 -9.74 23.39
N ALA A 41 10.02 -8.48 23.74
CA ALA A 41 9.80 -7.39 22.79
C ALA A 41 11.14 -6.78 22.36
N PHE A 42 11.30 -6.58 21.06
CA PHE A 42 12.47 -5.97 20.44
C PHE A 42 12.05 -4.71 19.67
N PRO A 43 12.71 -3.56 19.89
CA PRO A 43 12.38 -2.34 19.17
C PRO A 43 12.78 -2.46 17.70
N LEU A 44 11.92 -1.95 16.82
CA LEU A 44 12.18 -1.80 15.40
C LEU A 44 12.62 -0.37 15.13
N CYS A 45 13.87 -0.19 14.67
CA CYS A 45 14.43 1.12 14.38
C CYS A 45 14.69 1.31 12.88
N ALA A 46 14.30 2.46 12.31
CA ALA A 46 14.39 2.69 10.86
C ALA A 46 15.01 4.04 10.50
N CYS A 47 15.87 4.12 9.47
CA CYS A 47 16.43 5.41 9.07
C CYS A 47 15.39 6.37 8.47
N GLN A 48 15.69 7.67 8.40
CA GLN A 48 14.78 8.71 7.89
C GLN A 48 14.08 8.35 6.57
N ARG A 49 14.84 7.83 5.60
CA ARG A 49 14.31 7.43 4.29
C ARG A 49 13.33 6.26 4.42
N CYS A 50 13.63 5.31 5.31
CA CYS A 50 12.79 4.15 5.55
C CYS A 50 11.52 4.49 6.33
N VAL A 51 11.60 5.36 7.33
CA VAL A 51 10.42 5.90 8.05
C VAL A 51 9.46 6.55 7.06
N PHE A 52 9.97 7.44 6.20
CA PHE A 52 9.13 8.10 5.20
C PHE A 52 8.47 7.12 4.22
N ARG A 53 9.20 6.11 3.75
CA ARG A 53 8.62 5.06 2.88
C ARG A 53 7.60 4.18 3.60
N LEU A 54 7.78 3.91 4.90
CA LEU A 54 6.81 3.18 5.70
C LEU A 54 5.52 3.98 5.83
N GLU A 55 5.62 5.28 6.14
CA GLU A 55 4.48 6.18 6.24
C GLU A 55 3.70 6.28 4.92
N GLN A 56 4.40 6.42 3.80
CA GLN A 56 3.76 6.43 2.47
C GLN A 56 3.01 5.12 2.17
N LEU A 57 3.60 3.98 2.53
CA LEU A 57 2.96 2.68 2.35
C LEU A 57 1.72 2.57 3.25
N HIS A 58 1.84 2.95 4.52
CA HIS A 58 0.74 2.94 5.48
C HIS A 58 -0.42 3.81 4.99
N TRP A 59 -0.15 5.03 4.51
CA TRP A 59 -1.14 5.92 3.92
C TRP A 59 -1.86 5.26 2.74
N THR A 60 -1.10 4.72 1.78
CA THR A 60 -1.66 4.09 0.57
C THR A 60 -2.55 2.90 0.90
N MET A 61 -2.11 2.06 1.85
CA MET A 61 -2.86 0.90 2.30
C MET A 61 -4.14 1.30 3.05
N SER A 62 -4.06 2.34 3.90
CA SER A 62 -5.20 2.87 4.65
C SER A 62 -6.24 3.52 3.75
N GLU A 63 -5.82 4.28 2.74
CA GLU A 63 -6.73 4.80 1.71
C GLU A 63 -7.43 3.65 0.97
N ARG A 64 -6.69 2.63 0.54
CA ARG A 64 -7.26 1.47 -0.15
C ARG A 64 -8.26 0.73 0.72
N ALA A 65 -7.93 0.49 1.99
CA ALA A 65 -8.82 -0.16 2.95
C ALA A 65 -10.11 0.66 3.16
N THR A 66 -9.99 1.98 3.24
CA THR A 66 -11.15 2.90 3.36
C THR A 66 -12.04 2.83 2.12
N ARG A 67 -11.45 2.84 0.91
CA ARG A 67 -12.21 2.71 -0.35
C ARG A 67 -12.94 1.37 -0.44
N LEU A 68 -12.31 0.28 -0.03
CA LEU A 68 -12.94 -1.04 -0.02
C LEU A 68 -14.09 -1.11 0.98
N ARG A 69 -13.93 -0.53 2.17
CA ARG A 69 -14.99 -0.45 3.19
C ARG A 69 -16.20 0.36 2.71
N ASN A 70 -15.94 1.45 1.97
CA ASN A 70 -16.98 2.35 1.47
C ASN A 70 -17.51 1.96 0.07
N ALA A 71 -17.01 0.87 -0.52
CA ALA A 71 -17.50 0.42 -1.82
C ALA A 71 -18.95 -0.04 -1.69
N PRO A 72 -19.86 0.35 -2.61
CA PRO A 72 -21.19 -0.21 -2.64
C PRO A 72 -21.09 -1.73 -2.76
N ALA A 73 -21.96 -2.44 -2.05
CA ALA A 73 -22.03 -3.90 -2.15
C ALA A 73 -22.08 -4.31 -3.63
N PRO A 74 -21.33 -5.33 -4.05
CA PRO A 74 -21.42 -5.80 -5.43
C PRO A 74 -22.89 -6.05 -5.74
N GLY A 75 -23.41 -5.35 -6.77
CA GLY A 75 -24.78 -5.58 -7.22
C GLY A 75 -24.95 -7.06 -7.51
N GLN A 76 -26.14 -7.62 -7.21
CA GLN A 76 -26.42 -9.03 -7.45
C GLN A 76 -25.92 -9.45 -8.84
N PRO A 77 -25.25 -10.61 -8.97
CA PRO A 77 -24.82 -11.12 -10.26
C PRO A 77 -26.00 -11.06 -11.23
N ARG A 78 -25.85 -10.29 -12.30
CA ARG A 78 -26.88 -10.16 -13.32
C ARG A 78 -27.11 -11.55 -13.93
N PRO A 79 -28.34 -12.11 -13.86
CA PRO A 79 -28.64 -13.41 -14.48
C PRO A 79 -28.18 -13.43 -15.95
N LEU A 80 -27.50 -14.51 -16.36
CA LEU A 80 -26.96 -14.72 -17.72
C LEU A 80 -28.01 -14.58 -18.83
N CYS A 81 -29.30 -14.68 -18.49
CA CYS A 81 -30.43 -14.53 -19.41
C CYS A 81 -30.55 -13.12 -20.05
N GLN A 82 -29.86 -12.11 -19.51
CA GLN A 82 -29.91 -10.73 -20.03
C GLN A 82 -28.72 -10.37 -20.94
N TRP A 83 -27.88 -11.34 -21.31
CA TRP A 83 -26.81 -11.09 -22.28
C TRP A 83 -27.42 -10.78 -23.64
N PRO A 84 -27.12 -9.64 -24.29
CA PRO A 84 -27.65 -9.34 -25.61
C PRO A 84 -27.19 -10.39 -26.64
N THR A 85 -28.10 -11.29 -27.01
CA THR A 85 -27.88 -12.38 -27.98
C THR A 85 -27.83 -11.88 -29.44
N LYS A 86 -27.92 -10.58 -29.67
CA LYS A 86 -28.01 -9.98 -31.02
C LYS A 86 -26.93 -8.93 -31.30
N ALA A 87 -25.67 -9.23 -30.96
CA ALA A 87 -24.57 -8.53 -31.62
C ALA A 87 -24.38 -9.18 -33.01
N PRO A 88 -24.64 -8.47 -34.13
CA PRO A 88 -24.28 -8.99 -35.44
C PRO A 88 -22.75 -9.05 -35.49
N LEU A 89 -22.20 -10.25 -35.65
CA LEU A 89 -20.79 -10.40 -36.02
C LEU A 89 -20.62 -9.73 -37.38
N ASN A 90 -19.95 -8.57 -37.41
CA ASN A 90 -19.54 -7.93 -38.66
C ASN A 90 -18.67 -8.93 -39.43
N ARG A 91 -19.23 -9.49 -40.51
CA ARG A 91 -18.52 -10.36 -41.44
C ARG A 91 -17.44 -9.52 -42.14
N PRO A 92 -16.15 -9.90 -42.08
CA PRO A 92 -15.13 -9.19 -42.85
C PRO A 92 -15.38 -9.38 -44.37
N PRO A 93 -15.05 -8.39 -45.21
CA PRO A 93 -15.29 -8.46 -46.64
C PRO A 93 -14.48 -9.60 -47.27
N ALA A 94 -15.11 -10.35 -48.18
CA ALA A 94 -14.41 -11.31 -49.02
C ALA A 94 -13.42 -10.56 -49.91
N HIS A 95 -12.16 -10.98 -49.87
CA HIS A 95 -11.12 -10.55 -50.80
C HIS A 95 -11.56 -10.93 -52.23
N VAL A 96 -11.62 -9.93 -53.11
CA VAL A 96 -11.81 -10.13 -54.56
C VAL A 96 -10.46 -10.57 -55.13
N ALA A 97 -10.52 -11.64 -55.92
CA ALA A 97 -9.41 -12.26 -56.64
C ALA A 97 -8.84 -11.36 -57.75
#